data_AF-A0AAV8WTV7-F1
#
_entry.id   AF-A0AAV8WTV7-F1
#
_cell.length_a   1.000
_cell.length_b   1.000
_cell.length_c   1.000
_cell.angle_alpha   90.00
_cell.angle_beta   90.00
_cell.angle_gamma   90.00
#
_symmetry.space_group_name_H-M   'P 1'
#
loop_
_entity.id
_entity.type
_entity.pdbx_description
1 polymer ?
#
loop_
_entity_poly.entity_id
_entity_poly.type
_entity_poly.pdbx_seq_one_letter_code
_entity_poly.pdbx_strand_id
1 'polypeptide(L)'
;MFMDNILLSLARKAILPDIEFFANLGDWPLSTYDLPEKYPILSWCGSSESYDIILPTYDITESTLENMGRVMLDILSVQGNVEGPWENRISKLFWRGRDSNRYRLNLIKMSRDNPDLFNTSLTNFFFYRDEEHIYGPKSDYVSFFRFFDYKFQLAIDGTVAPYRMPYLLAGGSLIFKPDSKFFEHFYKDLIPNFHYIPVKKDLSDLVDKINWAIDNDEKAKEIAQNGRSFANENLLPRNIFCYHMHLFNELNKIIMSPVNILEDMEHIEQPKLQKCDCAVNVKDEL
;
A
#
# COMPACT_ATOMS: atom_id res chain seq x y z
N MET A 1 -9.92 6.20 -8.27
CA MET A 1 -10.83 5.18 -8.83
C MET A 1 -11.80 4.74 -7.74
N PHE A 2 -13.09 4.56 -8.03
CA PHE A 2 -14.11 4.23 -7.02
C PHE A 2 -14.38 2.70 -6.97
N MET A 3 -15.21 2.28 -6.00
CA MET A 3 -15.61 0.88 -5.79
C MET A 3 -16.31 0.24 -7.00
N ASP A 4 -16.93 1.07 -7.85
CA ASP A 4 -17.57 0.66 -9.10
C ASP A 4 -16.64 -0.15 -10.00
N ASN A 5 -15.41 0.29 -10.23
CA ASN A 5 -14.51 -0.35 -11.18
C ASN A 5 -14.12 -1.77 -10.78
N ILE A 6 -13.88 -2.02 -9.49
CA ILE A 6 -13.59 -3.39 -9.01
C ILE A 6 -14.84 -4.28 -9.07
N LEU A 7 -16.02 -3.76 -8.71
CA LEU A 7 -17.28 -4.50 -8.79
C LEU A 7 -17.64 -4.85 -10.23
N LEU A 8 -17.59 -3.89 -11.16
CA LEU A 8 -17.82 -4.13 -12.59
C LEU A 8 -16.83 -5.15 -13.14
N SER A 9 -15.56 -5.04 -12.76
CA SER A 9 -14.50 -5.97 -13.17
C SER A 9 -14.72 -7.39 -12.65
N LEU A 10 -15.18 -7.54 -11.40
CA LEU A 10 -15.51 -8.82 -10.79
C LEU A 10 -16.78 -9.43 -11.40
N ALA A 11 -17.83 -8.64 -11.62
CA ALA A 11 -19.07 -9.09 -12.24
C ALA A 11 -18.89 -9.64 -13.67
N ARG A 12 -17.81 -9.24 -14.38
CA ARG A 12 -17.43 -9.84 -15.68
C ARG A 12 -16.68 -11.17 -15.55
N LYS A 13 -16.13 -11.47 -14.37
CA LYS A 13 -15.23 -12.62 -14.12
C LYS A 13 -15.84 -13.69 -13.22
N ALA A 14 -16.83 -13.33 -12.41
CA ALA A 14 -17.45 -14.18 -11.42
C ALA A 14 -18.90 -13.75 -11.16
N ILE A 15 -19.68 -14.67 -10.56
CA ILE A 15 -21.02 -14.38 -10.07
C ILE A 15 -20.88 -13.72 -8.70
N LEU A 16 -21.27 -12.46 -8.59
CA LEU A 16 -21.31 -11.76 -7.30
C LEU A 16 -22.60 -12.11 -6.55
N PRO A 17 -22.55 -12.22 -5.21
CA PRO A 17 -23.75 -12.33 -4.39
C PRO A 17 -24.49 -10.99 -4.32
N ASP A 18 -25.79 -11.04 -4.02
CA ASP A 18 -26.57 -9.84 -3.70
C ASP A 18 -26.07 -9.28 -2.36
N ILE A 19 -25.58 -8.04 -2.37
CA ILE A 19 -25.03 -7.37 -1.19
C ILE A 19 -25.41 -5.89 -1.16
N GLU A 20 -25.49 -5.34 0.04
CA GLU A 20 -25.64 -3.92 0.32
C GLU A 20 -24.58 -3.54 1.37
N PHE A 21 -23.88 -2.42 1.17
CA PHE A 21 -22.81 -2.00 2.08
C PHE A 21 -22.50 -0.51 1.97
N PHE A 22 -21.87 0.03 3.01
CA PHE A 22 -21.29 1.36 3.01
C PHE A 22 -19.79 1.27 2.71
N ALA A 23 -19.33 1.98 1.69
CA ALA A 23 -17.92 2.11 1.38
C ALA A 23 -17.42 3.51 1.72
N ASN A 24 -16.44 3.57 2.60
CA ASN A 24 -15.72 4.79 2.94
C ASN A 24 -14.77 5.17 1.80
N LEU A 25 -14.88 6.42 1.32
CA LEU A 25 -14.02 6.96 0.27
C LEU A 25 -12.88 7.84 0.81
N GLY A 26 -12.87 8.10 2.12
CA GLY A 26 -11.82 8.85 2.81
C GLY A 26 -10.66 7.96 3.28
N ASP A 27 -9.57 8.62 3.70
CA ASP A 27 -8.38 7.94 4.21
C ASP A 27 -8.63 7.31 5.61
N TRP A 28 -9.38 8.00 6.47
CA TRP A 28 -9.55 7.65 7.88
C TRP A 28 -10.62 6.57 8.07
N PRO A 29 -10.39 5.57 8.94
CA PRO A 29 -11.46 4.65 9.35
C PRO A 29 -12.57 5.43 10.10
N LEU A 30 -13.81 5.00 9.94
CA LEU A 30 -14.99 5.73 10.40
C LEU A 30 -15.75 5.05 11.53
N SER A 31 -15.70 3.72 11.64
CA SER A 31 -16.44 2.97 12.67
C SER A 31 -15.63 2.85 13.97
N THR A 32 -15.28 3.98 14.57
CA THR A 32 -14.47 4.06 15.79
C THR A 32 -15.18 3.49 17.03
N TYR A 33 -14.42 3.04 18.03
CA TYR A 33 -14.95 2.38 19.23
C TYR A 33 -15.75 3.29 20.18
N ASP A 34 -15.63 4.60 20.01
CA ASP A 34 -16.36 5.62 20.78
C ASP A 34 -17.75 5.92 20.21
N LEU A 35 -18.09 5.39 19.03
CA LEU A 35 -19.44 5.49 18.49
C LEU A 35 -20.43 4.64 19.30
N PRO A 36 -21.68 5.10 19.47
CA PRO A 36 -22.70 4.39 20.24
C PRO A 36 -23.10 3.05 19.59
N GLU A 37 -22.99 2.96 18.27
CA GLU A 37 -23.34 1.79 17.48
C GLU A 37 -22.16 1.36 16.59
N LYS A 38 -22.14 0.08 16.22
CA LYS A 38 -21.14 -0.49 15.31
C LYS A 38 -21.71 -0.50 13.90
N TYR A 39 -21.04 0.16 12.96
CA TYR A 39 -21.46 0.21 11.57
C TYR A 39 -20.52 -0.64 10.70
N PRO A 40 -21.04 -1.56 9.85
CA PRO A 40 -20.22 -2.36 8.95
C PRO A 40 -19.77 -1.52 7.75
N ILE A 41 -18.77 -0.66 7.97
CA ILE A 41 -18.20 0.22 6.95
C ILE A 41 -16.99 -0.45 6.33
N LEU A 42 -16.99 -0.60 5.00
CA LEU A 42 -15.82 -1.02 4.24
C LEU A 42 -14.86 0.18 4.08
N SER A 43 -13.61 0.03 4.49
CA SER A 43 -12.61 1.11 4.43
C SER A 43 -11.28 0.65 3.85
N TRP A 44 -10.54 1.59 3.25
CA TRP A 44 -9.21 1.33 2.68
C TRP A 44 -8.12 1.12 3.73
N CYS A 45 -8.30 1.69 4.92
CA CYS A 45 -7.35 1.58 6.02
C CYS A 45 -8.09 1.22 7.31
N GLY A 46 -7.54 0.27 8.06
CA GLY A 46 -8.00 -0.07 9.39
C GLY A 46 -7.24 0.69 10.46
N SER A 47 -7.81 0.72 11.66
CA SER A 47 -7.12 1.11 12.88
C SER A 47 -7.40 0.13 14.01
N SER A 48 -6.45 -0.03 14.95
CA SER A 48 -6.68 -0.78 16.19
C SER A 48 -7.78 -0.19 17.08
N GLU A 49 -8.28 0.99 16.72
CA GLU A 49 -9.32 1.76 17.42
C GLU A 49 -10.65 1.81 16.65
N SER A 50 -10.81 0.99 15.62
CA SER A 50 -11.98 0.99 14.72
C SER A 50 -12.46 -0.40 14.34
N TYR A 51 -13.75 -0.55 14.07
CA TYR A 51 -14.41 -1.78 13.61
C TYR A 51 -14.53 -1.88 12.08
N ASP A 52 -13.95 -0.96 11.32
CA ASP A 52 -13.99 -0.96 9.87
C ASP A 52 -13.55 -2.30 9.28
N ILE A 53 -14.25 -2.72 8.23
CA ILE A 53 -13.95 -3.93 7.47
C ILE A 53 -12.99 -3.54 6.34
N ILE A 54 -11.82 -4.16 6.29
CA ILE A 54 -10.71 -3.60 5.51
C ILE A 54 -10.70 -4.16 4.10
N LEU A 55 -10.73 -3.27 3.12
CA LEU A 55 -10.53 -3.57 1.71
C LEU A 55 -9.04 -3.52 1.34
N PRO A 56 -8.62 -4.21 0.27
CA PRO A 56 -7.43 -3.81 -0.46
C PRO A 56 -7.53 -2.33 -0.82
N THR A 57 -6.47 -1.58 -0.59
CA THR A 57 -6.47 -0.12 -0.77
C THR A 57 -6.87 0.25 -2.20
N TYR A 58 -7.38 1.48 -2.39
CA TYR A 58 -7.75 1.93 -3.74
C TYR A 58 -6.54 1.85 -4.69
N ASP A 59 -5.33 2.07 -4.18
CA ASP A 59 -4.10 2.12 -4.97
C ASP A 59 -3.73 0.74 -5.54
N ILE A 60 -3.65 -0.30 -4.69
CA ILE A 60 -3.37 -1.67 -5.16
C ILE A 60 -4.55 -2.30 -5.92
N THR A 61 -5.78 -1.86 -5.62
CA THR A 61 -6.97 -2.27 -6.38
C THR A 61 -6.93 -1.68 -7.78
N GLU A 62 -6.62 -0.39 -7.90
CA GLU A 62 -6.48 0.28 -9.19
C GLU A 62 -5.30 -0.30 -10.00
N SER A 63 -4.15 -0.54 -9.37
CA SER A 63 -3.01 -1.20 -10.03
C SER A 63 -3.36 -2.60 -10.53
N THR A 64 -4.18 -3.34 -9.78
CA THR A 64 -4.68 -4.67 -10.15
C THR A 64 -5.63 -4.63 -11.35
N LEU A 65 -6.44 -3.58 -11.46
CA LEU A 65 -7.41 -3.43 -12.53
C LEU A 65 -6.76 -2.97 -13.84
N GLU A 66 -5.91 -1.96 -13.77
CA GLU A 66 -5.27 -1.37 -14.94
C GLU A 66 -4.06 -2.21 -15.41
N ASN A 67 -3.32 -2.84 -14.48
CA ASN A 67 -2.01 -3.46 -14.73
C ASN A 67 -1.12 -2.51 -15.57
N MET A 68 -0.30 -3.06 -16.47
CA MET A 68 0.53 -2.34 -17.44
C MET A 68 -0.28 -1.51 -18.47
N GLY A 69 -1.61 -1.45 -18.38
CA GLY A 69 -2.48 -0.70 -19.29
C GLY A 69 -2.34 0.83 -19.18
N ARG A 70 -1.72 1.34 -18.11
CA ARG A 70 -1.34 2.74 -17.91
C ARG A 70 0.04 2.83 -17.25
N VAL A 71 0.64 4.03 -17.24
CA VAL A 71 1.86 4.36 -16.48
C VAL A 71 1.54 4.41 -14.97
N MET A 72 1.00 3.34 -14.43
CA MET A 72 0.64 3.18 -13.02
C MET A 72 1.63 2.23 -12.36
N LEU A 73 1.89 2.49 -11.08
CA LEU A 73 2.76 1.63 -10.29
C LEU A 73 2.01 0.34 -9.97
N ASP A 74 2.53 -0.81 -10.38
CA ASP A 74 2.01 -2.12 -10.01
C ASP A 74 3.14 -3.06 -9.54
N ILE A 75 2.75 -4.16 -8.88
CA ILE A 75 3.68 -5.13 -8.29
C ILE A 75 4.64 -5.73 -9.33
N LEU A 76 4.14 -6.08 -10.52
CA LEU A 76 4.94 -6.70 -11.57
C LEU A 76 5.88 -5.67 -12.20
N SER A 77 5.40 -4.45 -12.45
CA SER A 77 6.24 -3.34 -12.94
C SER A 77 7.37 -3.01 -11.97
N VAL A 78 7.10 -3.00 -10.65
CA VAL A 78 8.15 -2.82 -9.63
C VAL A 78 9.21 -3.90 -9.77
N GLN A 79 8.80 -5.16 -9.83
CA GLN A 79 9.72 -6.30 -9.92
C GLN A 79 10.53 -6.32 -11.21
N GLY A 80 9.92 -5.91 -12.33
CA GLY A 80 10.55 -5.86 -13.64
C GLY A 80 11.54 -4.71 -13.81
N ASN A 81 11.38 -3.62 -13.05
CA ASN A 81 12.22 -2.40 -13.15
C ASN A 81 13.22 -2.24 -12.00
N VAL A 82 13.31 -3.19 -11.07
CA VAL A 82 14.37 -3.21 -10.06
C VAL A 82 15.71 -3.54 -10.74
N GLU A 83 16.65 -2.60 -10.69
CA GLU A 83 17.95 -2.74 -11.32
C GLU A 83 18.94 -3.50 -10.40
N GLY A 84 19.57 -4.53 -10.96
CA GLY A 84 20.72 -5.20 -10.35
C GLY A 84 20.43 -6.04 -9.10
N PRO A 85 21.44 -6.77 -8.63
CA PRO A 85 21.34 -7.61 -7.44
C PRO A 85 21.51 -6.78 -6.14
N TRP A 86 21.18 -7.39 -4.99
CA TRP A 86 21.23 -6.75 -3.66
C TRP A 86 22.60 -6.12 -3.36
N GLU A 87 23.68 -6.77 -3.78
CA GLU A 87 25.06 -6.39 -3.52
C GLU A 87 25.43 -5.05 -4.16
N ASN A 88 24.74 -4.65 -5.23
CA ASN A 88 24.99 -3.39 -5.92
C ASN A 88 24.19 -2.21 -5.33
N ARG A 89 23.27 -2.49 -4.41
CA ARG A 89 22.41 -1.46 -3.81
C ARG A 89 23.18 -0.67 -2.74
N ILE A 90 22.86 0.62 -2.65
CA ILE A 90 23.45 1.55 -1.69
C ILE A 90 22.94 1.21 -0.28
N SER A 91 23.86 1.00 0.67
CA SER A 91 23.57 0.70 2.08
C SER A 91 23.10 1.93 2.87
N LYS A 92 22.06 2.62 2.38
CA LYS A 92 21.41 3.75 3.07
C LYS A 92 19.90 3.56 3.11
N LEU A 93 19.26 4.11 4.14
CA LEU A 93 17.82 4.26 4.20
C LEU A 93 17.36 5.33 3.23
N PHE A 94 16.53 4.94 2.27
CA PHE A 94 15.94 5.83 1.30
C PHE A 94 14.47 6.08 1.60
N TRP A 95 14.06 7.34 1.48
CA TRP A 95 12.65 7.71 1.59
C TRP A 95 12.36 9.04 0.89
N ARG A 96 11.22 9.10 0.20
CA ARG A 96 10.65 10.33 -0.36
C ARG A 96 9.16 10.39 -0.07
N GLY A 97 8.67 11.53 0.40
CA GLY A 97 7.25 11.71 0.65
C GLY A 97 6.86 13.11 1.08
N ARG A 98 5.58 13.30 1.36
CA ARG A 98 5.03 14.58 1.84
C ARG A 98 5.10 14.71 3.35
N ASP A 99 4.99 15.93 3.82
CA ASP A 99 4.99 16.38 5.21
C ASP A 99 3.70 16.06 6.00
N SER A 100 3.07 14.90 5.78
CA SER A 100 1.73 14.61 6.32
C SER A 100 1.65 14.44 7.84
N ASN A 101 2.76 14.31 8.55
CA ASN A 101 2.80 14.24 10.02
C ASN A 101 4.16 14.66 10.57
N ARG A 102 4.22 14.88 11.90
CA ARG A 102 5.46 15.28 12.60
C ARG A 102 6.56 14.23 12.58
N TYR A 103 6.23 12.94 12.54
CA TYR A 103 7.24 11.87 12.48
C TYR A 103 8.06 11.95 11.18
N ARG A 104 7.44 12.30 10.05
CA ARG A 104 8.14 12.54 8.78
C ARG A 104 9.03 13.78 8.82
N LEU A 105 8.65 14.83 9.55
CA LEU A 105 9.52 15.99 9.77
C LEU A 105 10.74 15.63 10.64
N ASN A 106 10.53 14.83 11.69
CA ASN A 106 11.61 14.34 12.55
C ASN A 106 12.58 13.43 11.79
N LEU A 107 12.09 12.63 10.84
CA LEU A 107 12.94 11.84 9.93
C LEU A 107 13.93 12.73 9.17
N ILE A 108 13.52 13.90 8.68
CA ILE A 108 14.42 14.82 7.96
C ILE A 108 15.52 15.34 8.87
N LYS A 109 15.21 15.70 10.12
CA LYS A 109 16.22 16.11 11.11
C LYS A 109 17.22 14.97 11.35
N MET A 110 16.73 13.78 11.67
CA MET A 110 17.56 12.59 11.87
C MET A 110 18.44 12.27 10.66
N SER A 111 17.92 12.43 9.45
CA SER A 111 18.65 12.22 8.19
C SER A 111 19.78 13.22 7.97
N ARG A 112 19.66 14.47 8.47
CA ARG A 112 20.72 15.47 8.39
C ARG A 112 21.80 15.25 9.42
N ASP A 113 21.43 14.75 10.58
CA ASP A 113 22.37 14.40 11.64
C ASP A 113 23.18 13.14 11.28
N ASN A 114 22.66 12.30 10.38
CA ASN A 114 23.24 11.01 9.98
C ASN A 114 23.30 10.84 8.44
N PRO A 115 23.98 11.73 7.69
CA PRO A 115 23.93 11.74 6.23
C PRO A 115 24.54 10.48 5.58
N ASP A 116 25.38 9.75 6.31
CA ASP A 116 25.97 8.49 5.85
C ASP A 116 25.00 7.31 5.92
N LEU A 117 23.95 7.39 6.74
CA LEU A 117 22.96 6.33 6.90
C LEU A 117 21.68 6.60 6.11
N PHE A 118 21.38 7.85 5.78
CA PHE A 118 20.12 8.25 5.19
C PHE A 118 20.27 8.96 3.85
N ASN A 119 19.30 8.72 2.99
CA ASN A 119 18.98 9.59 1.86
C ASN A 119 17.46 9.83 1.89
N THR A 120 17.02 10.78 2.70
CA THR A 120 15.60 11.11 2.85
C THR A 120 15.33 12.57 2.56
N SER A 121 14.17 12.87 1.98
CA SER A 121 13.76 14.25 1.71
C SER A 121 12.24 14.33 1.54
N LEU A 122 11.69 15.52 1.81
CA LEU A 122 10.30 15.84 1.52
C LEU A 122 10.16 16.22 0.05
N THR A 123 9.13 15.72 -0.62
CA THR A 123 8.86 16.07 -2.03
C THR A 123 7.92 17.26 -2.15
N ASN A 124 7.11 17.52 -1.12
CA ASN A 124 6.22 18.67 -1.07
C ASN A 124 5.86 19.03 0.37
N PHE A 125 5.56 20.31 0.59
CA PHE A 125 5.00 20.84 1.83
C PHE A 125 3.55 21.24 1.61
N PHE A 126 2.62 20.49 2.19
CA PHE A 126 1.20 20.77 2.10
C PHE A 126 0.59 21.08 3.48
N PHE A 127 0.99 20.34 4.51
CA PHE A 127 0.43 20.43 5.87
C PHE A 127 1.22 21.37 6.78
N TYR A 128 2.52 21.53 6.55
CA TYR A 128 3.45 22.38 7.32
C TYR A 128 4.21 23.34 6.40
N ARG A 129 3.46 24.05 5.54
CA ARG A 129 4.02 24.99 4.54
C ARG A 129 4.96 26.01 5.15
N ASP A 130 4.60 26.53 6.33
CA ASP A 130 5.37 27.56 7.02
C ASP A 130 6.71 27.05 7.58
N GLU A 131 6.90 25.73 7.67
CA GLU A 131 8.11 25.10 8.21
C GLU A 131 9.07 24.60 7.11
N GLU A 132 8.82 24.94 5.84
CA GLU A 132 9.72 24.58 4.73
C GLU A 132 11.14 25.13 4.94
N HIS A 133 11.29 26.31 5.54
CA HIS A 133 12.60 26.88 5.90
C HIS A 133 13.38 26.04 6.92
N ILE A 134 12.69 25.17 7.67
CA ILE A 134 13.28 24.28 8.69
C ILE A 134 13.57 22.91 8.08
N TYR A 135 12.63 22.30 7.36
CA TYR A 135 12.72 20.90 6.89
C TYR A 135 12.99 20.75 5.39
N GLY A 136 13.00 21.85 4.63
CA GLY A 136 13.39 21.88 3.23
C GLY A 136 14.92 21.88 3.05
N PRO A 137 15.41 21.84 1.80
CA PRO A 137 14.64 22.00 0.57
C PRO A 137 13.82 20.76 0.20
N LYS A 138 12.81 20.97 -0.62
CA LYS A 138 12.12 19.87 -1.33
C LYS A 138 13.10 19.17 -2.27
N SER A 139 12.89 17.88 -2.49
CA SER A 139 13.56 17.15 -3.57
C SER A 139 12.65 16.96 -4.76
N ASP A 140 13.27 16.90 -5.94
CA ASP A 140 12.58 16.54 -7.17
C ASP A 140 12.00 15.12 -7.09
N TYR A 141 11.04 14.85 -7.97
CA TYR A 141 10.44 13.53 -8.11
C TYR A 141 11.52 12.48 -8.43
N VAL A 142 11.52 11.40 -7.65
CA VAL A 142 12.32 10.20 -7.92
C VAL A 142 11.37 9.10 -8.33
N SER A 143 11.63 8.49 -9.48
CA SER A 143 10.87 7.31 -9.93
C SER A 143 10.88 6.24 -8.84
N PHE A 144 9.72 5.64 -8.59
CA PHE A 144 9.60 4.63 -7.54
C PHE A 144 10.52 3.43 -7.78
N PHE A 145 10.82 3.08 -9.03
CA PHE A 145 11.75 2.01 -9.37
C PHE A 145 13.18 2.28 -8.84
N ARG A 146 13.60 3.55 -8.83
CA ARG A 146 14.91 3.98 -8.30
C ARG A 146 14.98 3.96 -6.78
N PHE A 147 13.87 3.75 -6.07
CA PHE A 147 13.93 3.53 -4.62
C PHE A 147 14.76 2.27 -4.33
N PHE A 148 14.67 1.26 -5.19
CA PHE A 148 15.34 -0.03 -5.01
C PHE A 148 16.82 -0.03 -5.37
N ASP A 149 17.38 1.11 -5.77
CA ASP A 149 18.84 1.34 -5.77
C ASP A 149 19.40 1.30 -4.35
N TYR A 150 18.54 1.41 -3.33
CA TYR A 150 18.91 1.45 -1.91
C TYR A 150 18.45 0.19 -1.19
N LYS A 151 19.32 -0.35 -0.33
CA LYS A 151 19.04 -1.57 0.45
C LYS A 151 17.90 -1.40 1.44
N PHE A 152 17.69 -0.18 1.95
CA PHE A 152 16.81 0.07 3.09
C PHE A 152 15.70 1.05 2.73
N GLN A 153 14.45 0.69 3.03
CA GLN A 153 13.26 1.50 2.78
C GLN A 153 12.49 1.74 4.08
N LEU A 154 11.77 2.87 4.17
CA LEU A 154 10.95 3.18 5.34
C LEU A 154 9.45 3.24 4.99
N ALA A 155 8.67 2.38 5.64
CA ALA A 155 7.21 2.35 5.54
C ALA A 155 6.57 3.17 6.67
N ILE A 156 6.88 4.48 6.74
CA ILE A 156 6.32 5.41 7.73
C ILE A 156 4.95 5.93 7.30
N ASP A 157 4.01 5.92 8.24
CA ASP A 157 2.65 6.43 8.07
C ASP A 157 2.60 7.83 7.45
N GLY A 158 1.55 8.07 6.69
CA GLY A 158 1.17 9.38 6.19
C GLY A 158 0.07 10.00 7.04
N THR A 159 -1.06 10.30 6.40
CA THR A 159 -2.34 10.53 7.08
C THR A 159 -2.79 9.26 7.82
N VAL A 160 -2.65 8.12 7.14
CA VAL A 160 -2.93 6.76 7.63
C VAL A 160 -1.79 5.81 7.21
N ALA A 161 -2.01 4.49 7.21
CA ALA A 161 -1.03 3.51 6.74
C ALA A 161 -0.48 3.88 5.35
N PRO A 162 0.81 3.65 5.07
CA PRO A 162 1.41 4.04 3.81
C PRO A 162 1.09 3.02 2.71
N TYR A 163 0.18 3.37 1.80
CA TYR A 163 -0.26 2.49 0.68
C TYR A 163 0.82 2.08 -0.32
N ARG A 164 2.08 2.48 -0.09
CA ARG A 164 3.25 2.00 -0.84
C ARG A 164 3.87 0.72 -0.28
N MET A 165 3.48 0.28 0.92
CA MET A 165 3.98 -0.95 1.53
C MET A 165 3.94 -2.17 0.59
N PRO A 166 2.86 -2.45 -0.15
CA PRO A 166 2.84 -3.59 -1.07
C PRO A 166 3.96 -3.51 -2.14
N TYR A 167 4.21 -2.33 -2.70
CA TYR A 167 5.27 -2.13 -3.70
C TYR A 167 6.67 -2.13 -3.08
N LEU A 168 6.83 -1.60 -1.86
CA LEU A 168 8.10 -1.69 -1.14
C LEU A 168 8.49 -3.15 -0.89
N LEU A 169 7.53 -4.00 -0.51
CA LEU A 169 7.74 -5.44 -0.36
C LEU A 169 8.16 -6.06 -1.70
N ALA A 170 7.44 -5.73 -2.78
CA ALA A 170 7.72 -6.28 -4.11
C ALA A 170 9.12 -5.97 -4.65
N GLY A 171 9.71 -4.81 -4.34
CA GLY A 171 11.03 -4.44 -4.86
C GLY A 171 12.22 -5.06 -4.12
N GLY A 172 11.97 -5.76 -3.02
CA GLY A 172 12.96 -6.60 -2.34
C GLY A 172 14.09 -5.83 -1.65
N SER A 173 13.86 -4.58 -1.24
CA SER A 173 14.70 -3.89 -0.26
C SER A 173 14.22 -4.23 1.15
N LEU A 174 15.11 -4.15 2.15
CA LEU A 174 14.72 -4.35 3.54
C LEU A 174 13.84 -3.19 4.01
N ILE A 175 12.67 -3.50 4.54
CA ILE A 175 11.71 -2.52 5.01
C ILE A 175 11.85 -2.32 6.51
N PHE A 176 12.00 -1.07 6.91
CA PHE A 176 11.81 -0.60 8.27
C PHE A 176 10.38 -0.09 8.40
N LYS A 177 9.61 -0.66 9.33
CA LYS A 177 8.19 -0.30 9.53
C LYS A 177 8.00 0.21 10.97
N PRO A 178 7.78 1.52 11.15
CA PRO A 178 7.36 2.07 12.43
C PRO A 178 6.06 1.44 12.93
N ASP A 179 5.98 1.29 14.25
CA ASP A 179 4.77 0.88 14.93
C ASP A 179 3.66 1.90 14.68
N SER A 180 2.48 1.37 14.39
CA SER A 180 1.34 2.16 13.93
C SER A 180 0.05 1.50 14.35
N LYS A 181 -0.91 2.34 14.73
CA LYS A 181 -2.30 1.91 14.93
C LYS A 181 -3.01 1.62 13.60
N PHE A 182 -2.48 2.08 12.48
CA PHE A 182 -3.07 1.91 11.16
C PHE A 182 -2.52 0.67 10.45
N PHE A 183 -3.40 0.01 9.71
CA PHE A 183 -3.03 -1.19 8.98
C PHE A 183 -3.82 -1.37 7.69
N GLU A 184 -3.18 -1.99 6.71
CA GLU A 184 -3.82 -2.48 5.48
C GLU A 184 -4.29 -3.93 5.66
N HIS A 185 -5.11 -4.41 4.74
CA HIS A 185 -5.76 -5.75 4.77
C HIS A 185 -4.80 -6.94 5.03
N PHE A 186 -3.52 -6.83 4.64
CA PHE A 186 -2.52 -7.89 4.73
C PHE A 186 -1.54 -7.74 5.91
N TYR A 187 -1.56 -6.62 6.64
CA TYR A 187 -0.53 -6.34 7.65
C TYR A 187 -0.49 -7.34 8.79
N LYS A 188 -1.64 -7.94 9.14
CA LYS A 188 -1.75 -8.95 10.19
C LYS A 188 -0.97 -10.24 9.89
N ASP A 189 -0.70 -10.49 8.61
CA ASP A 189 0.03 -11.67 8.15
C ASP A 189 1.53 -11.37 8.00
N LEU A 190 1.96 -10.12 8.24
CA LEU A 190 3.36 -9.74 8.25
C LEU A 190 4.03 -10.02 9.60
N ILE A 191 5.09 -10.83 9.59
CA ILE A 191 5.84 -11.23 10.78
C ILE A 191 7.05 -10.30 10.98
N PRO A 192 7.17 -9.60 12.12
CA PRO A 192 8.34 -8.77 12.44
C PRO A 192 9.63 -9.59 12.50
N ASN A 193 10.74 -9.01 12.05
CA ASN A 193 12.07 -9.63 11.90
C ASN A 193 12.13 -10.83 10.93
N PHE A 194 11.03 -11.14 10.25
CA PHE A 194 10.98 -12.14 9.20
C PHE A 194 10.66 -11.51 7.84
N HIS A 195 9.61 -10.69 7.74
CA HIS A 195 9.26 -9.95 6.50
C HIS A 195 9.77 -8.50 6.48
N TYR A 196 10.00 -7.90 7.65
CA TYR A 196 10.41 -6.50 7.81
C TYR A 196 11.07 -6.28 9.18
N ILE A 197 11.74 -5.14 9.38
CA ILE A 197 12.27 -4.70 10.68
C ILE A 197 11.25 -3.77 11.37
N PRO A 198 10.68 -4.14 12.53
CA PRO A 198 9.81 -3.22 13.27
C PRO A 198 10.63 -2.04 13.78
N VAL A 199 10.06 -0.85 13.91
CA VAL A 199 10.70 0.36 14.46
C VAL A 199 9.74 1.01 15.45
N LYS A 200 10.22 1.69 16.49
CA LYS A 200 9.34 2.43 17.39
C LYS A 200 8.61 3.53 16.63
N LYS A 201 7.38 3.84 17.05
CA LYS A 201 6.55 4.88 16.43
C LYS A 201 7.25 6.25 16.35
N ASP A 202 8.05 6.59 17.35
CA ASP A 202 8.81 7.85 17.44
C ASP A 202 10.15 7.83 16.68
N LEU A 203 10.49 6.73 16.01
CA LEU A 203 11.73 6.49 15.28
C LEU A 203 12.99 6.45 16.17
N SER A 204 12.85 6.41 17.49
CA SER A 204 14.00 6.53 18.42
C SER A 204 15.04 5.42 18.29
N ASP A 205 14.67 4.26 17.75
CA ASP A 205 15.55 3.12 17.51
C ASP A 205 15.88 2.89 16.02
N LEU A 206 15.54 3.83 15.14
CA LEU A 206 15.73 3.68 13.69
C LEU A 206 17.21 3.64 13.31
N VAL A 207 18.04 4.52 13.88
CA VAL A 207 19.49 4.59 13.60
C VAL A 207 20.18 3.28 13.98
N ASP A 208 19.92 2.78 15.19
CA ASP A 208 20.48 1.52 15.67
C ASP A 208 20.08 0.33 14.79
N LYS A 209 18.83 0.32 14.30
CA LYS A 209 18.32 -0.73 13.42
C LYS A 209 18.91 -0.67 12.01
N ILE A 210 19.22 0.52 11.50
CA ILE A 210 19.95 0.66 10.23
C ILE A 210 21.38 0.14 10.39
N ASN A 211 22.09 0.55 11.45
CA ASN A 211 23.45 0.05 11.71
C ASN A 211 23.48 -1.47 11.86
N TRP A 212 22.52 -2.04 12.59
CA TRP A 212 22.36 -3.50 12.67
C TRP A 212 22.19 -4.14 11.29
N ALA A 213 21.39 -3.56 10.39
CA ALA A 213 21.18 -4.11 9.06
C ALA A 213 22.44 -4.00 8.17
N ILE A 214 23.25 -2.96 8.35
CA ILE A 214 24.55 -2.80 7.68
C ILE A 214 25.53 -3.88 8.16
N ASP A 215 25.62 -4.07 9.49
CA ASP A 215 26.53 -5.04 10.10
C ASP A 215 26.11 -6.50 9.86
N ASN A 216 24.84 -6.73 9.52
CA ASN A 216 24.24 -8.05 9.29
C ASN A 216 23.65 -8.17 7.88
N ASP A 217 24.40 -7.75 6.85
CA ASP A 217 23.90 -7.59 5.47
C ASP A 217 23.21 -8.85 4.90
N GLU A 218 23.75 -10.05 5.15
CA GLU A 218 23.14 -11.31 4.71
C GLU A 218 21.79 -11.56 5.38
N LYS A 219 21.67 -11.25 6.68
CA LYS A 219 20.39 -11.39 7.39
C LYS A 219 19.39 -10.33 6.94
N ALA A 220 19.86 -9.10 6.70
CA ALA A 220 19.05 -8.03 6.12
C ALA A 220 18.49 -8.43 4.74
N LYS A 221 19.32 -9.03 3.89
CA LYS A 221 18.95 -9.57 2.59
C LYS A 221 17.91 -10.69 2.71
N GLU A 222 18.10 -11.63 3.63
CA GLU A 222 17.13 -12.71 3.88
C GLU A 222 15.74 -12.16 4.26
N ILE A 223 15.68 -11.19 5.17
CA ILE A 223 14.41 -10.55 5.59
C ILE A 223 13.77 -9.80 4.43
N ALA A 224 14.57 -9.08 3.62
CA ALA A 224 14.09 -8.39 2.42
C ALA A 224 13.50 -9.37 1.39
N GLN A 225 14.14 -10.53 1.20
CA GLN A 225 13.67 -11.59 0.32
C GLN A 225 12.37 -12.21 0.82
N ASN A 226 12.25 -12.49 2.12
CA ASN A 226 11.02 -13.00 2.72
C ASN A 226 9.86 -12.00 2.55
N GLY A 227 10.11 -10.70 2.73
CA GLY A 227 9.12 -9.65 2.46
C GLY A 227 8.68 -9.63 0.99
N ARG A 228 9.62 -9.79 0.05
CA ARG A 228 9.30 -9.92 -1.39
C ARG A 228 8.50 -11.18 -1.71
N SER A 229 8.86 -12.32 -1.12
CA SER A 229 8.12 -13.57 -1.27
C SER A 229 6.68 -13.43 -0.77
N PHE A 230 6.48 -12.76 0.38
CA PHE A 230 5.14 -12.47 0.87
C PHE A 230 4.30 -11.70 -0.17
N ALA A 231 4.87 -10.67 -0.81
CA ALA A 231 4.15 -9.93 -1.85
C ALA A 231 3.81 -10.81 -3.08
N ASN A 232 4.73 -11.68 -3.49
CA ASN A 232 4.50 -12.62 -4.60
C ASN A 232 3.40 -13.64 -4.32
N GLU A 233 3.29 -14.08 -3.07
CA GLU A 233 2.34 -15.12 -2.68
C GLU A 233 0.95 -14.55 -2.35
N ASN A 234 0.90 -13.29 -1.88
CA ASN A 234 -0.30 -12.75 -1.24
C ASN A 234 -0.83 -11.45 -1.85
N LEU A 235 -0.05 -10.72 -2.66
CA LEU A 235 -0.40 -9.36 -3.12
C LEU A 235 -0.42 -9.21 -4.64
N LEU A 236 -0.33 -10.29 -5.40
CA LEU A 236 -0.50 -10.25 -6.84
C LEU A 236 -1.96 -9.95 -7.23
N PRO A 237 -2.23 -9.47 -8.46
CA PRO A 237 -3.58 -9.15 -8.93
C PRO A 237 -4.63 -10.23 -8.63
N ARG A 238 -4.27 -11.51 -8.78
CA ARG A 238 -5.14 -12.65 -8.45
C ARG A 238 -5.58 -12.61 -6.99
N ASN A 239 -4.65 -12.38 -6.05
CA ASN A 239 -4.94 -12.34 -4.63
C ASN A 239 -5.90 -11.19 -4.29
N ILE A 240 -5.72 -10.03 -4.92
CA ILE A 240 -6.57 -8.86 -4.70
C ILE A 240 -8.00 -9.13 -5.18
N PHE A 241 -8.18 -9.71 -6.37
CA PHE A 241 -9.51 -10.16 -6.83
C PHE A 241 -10.12 -11.20 -5.90
N CYS A 242 -9.33 -12.20 -5.48
CA CYS A 242 -9.80 -13.25 -4.56
C CYS A 242 -10.22 -12.67 -3.20
N TYR A 243 -9.50 -11.67 -2.68
CA TYR A 243 -9.83 -11.01 -1.42
C TYR A 243 -11.19 -10.31 -1.51
N HIS A 244 -11.38 -9.46 -2.54
CA HIS A 244 -12.66 -8.78 -2.76
C HIS A 244 -13.81 -9.79 -2.90
N MET A 245 -13.64 -10.83 -3.72
CA MET A 245 -14.66 -11.85 -3.91
C MET A 245 -14.96 -12.62 -2.61
N HIS A 246 -13.94 -13.00 -1.85
CA HIS A 246 -14.14 -13.69 -0.57
C HIS A 246 -14.86 -12.78 0.42
N LEU A 247 -14.44 -11.52 0.53
CA LEU A 247 -15.05 -10.54 1.41
C LEU A 247 -16.55 -10.35 1.11
N PHE A 248 -16.91 -10.18 -0.16
CA PHE A 248 -18.32 -10.01 -0.55
C PHE A 248 -19.17 -11.25 -0.27
N ASN A 249 -18.61 -12.45 -0.44
CA ASN A 249 -19.30 -13.68 -0.06
C ASN A 249 -19.48 -13.81 1.45
N GLU A 250 -18.49 -13.43 2.27
CA GLU A 250 -18.64 -13.44 3.73
C GLU A 250 -19.62 -12.36 4.20
N LEU A 251 -19.64 -11.20 3.53
CA LEU A 251 -20.58 -10.12 3.82
C LEU A 251 -22.03 -10.55 3.53
N ASN A 252 -22.28 -11.22 2.40
CA ASN A 252 -23.62 -11.73 2.07
C ASN A 252 -24.19 -12.65 3.15
N LYS A 253 -23.35 -13.45 3.82
CA LYS A 253 -23.80 -14.37 4.89
C LYS A 253 -24.30 -13.66 6.16
N ILE A 254 -23.92 -12.41 6.36
CA ILE A 254 -24.27 -11.64 7.57
C ILE A 254 -25.38 -10.60 7.32
N ILE A 255 -25.74 -10.35 6.05
CA ILE A 255 -26.88 -9.49 5.70
C ILE A 255 -28.18 -10.22 6.05
N MET A 256 -29.01 -9.62 6.91
CA MET A 256 -30.26 -10.22 7.39
C MET A 256 -31.49 -9.75 6.59
N SER A 257 -31.46 -8.54 6.07
CA SER A 257 -32.54 -7.96 5.27
C SER A 257 -32.40 -8.33 3.80
N PRO A 258 -33.51 -8.44 3.04
CA PRO A 258 -33.41 -8.55 1.60
C PRO A 258 -32.74 -7.30 1.02
N VAL A 259 -31.83 -7.50 0.06
CA VAL A 259 -31.18 -6.41 -0.68
C VAL A 259 -32.22 -5.85 -1.66
N ASN A 260 -32.54 -4.57 -1.50
CA ASN A 260 -33.51 -3.87 -2.36
C ASN A 260 -32.84 -2.68 -3.03
N ILE A 261 -33.18 -2.44 -4.30
CA ILE A 261 -32.75 -1.24 -5.03
C ILE A 261 -33.70 -0.09 -4.64
N LEU A 262 -33.15 0.98 -4.07
CA LEU A 262 -33.89 2.17 -3.67
C LEU A 262 -34.13 3.11 -4.88
N GLU A 263 -35.17 3.94 -4.82
CA GLU A 263 -35.57 4.84 -5.92
C GLU A 263 -34.49 5.86 -6.30
N ASP A 264 -33.61 6.22 -5.36
CA ASP A 264 -32.53 7.20 -5.53
C ASP A 264 -31.17 6.58 -5.89
N MET A 265 -31.11 5.26 -6.10
CA MET A 265 -29.90 4.59 -6.55
C MET A 265 -29.69 4.72 -8.07
N GLU A 266 -28.44 5.02 -8.46
CA GLU A 266 -28.03 5.05 -9.86
C GLU A 266 -27.51 3.67 -10.30
N HIS A 267 -28.02 3.17 -11.43
CA HIS A 267 -27.51 1.94 -12.02
C HIS A 267 -26.19 2.20 -12.76
N ILE A 268 -25.13 1.52 -12.32
CA ILE A 268 -23.81 1.58 -12.95
C ILE A 268 -23.72 0.55 -14.07
N GLU A 269 -23.70 1.01 -15.33
CA GLU A 269 -23.63 0.14 -16.49
C GLU A 269 -22.25 -0.51 -16.68
N GLN A 270 -22.25 -1.76 -17.17
CA GLN A 270 -21.02 -2.41 -17.63
C GLN A 270 -20.42 -1.63 -18.82
N PRO A 271 -19.09 -1.38 -18.84
CA PRO A 271 -18.44 -0.79 -20.00
C PRO A 271 -18.72 -1.66 -21.23
N LYS A 272 -19.07 -1.02 -22.36
CA LYS A 272 -19.26 -1.74 -23.62
C LYS A 272 -17.97 -2.49 -23.94
N LEU A 273 -18.02 -3.82 -23.91
CA LEU A 273 -16.91 -4.65 -24.34
C LEU A 273 -16.60 -4.27 -25.79
N GLN A 274 -15.40 -3.77 -26.03
CA GLN A 274 -14.84 -3.80 -27.38
C GLN A 274 -14.88 -5.27 -27.79
N LYS A 275 -15.39 -5.58 -29.00
CA LYS A 275 -15.46 -6.96 -29.50
C LYS A 275 -14.04 -7.52 -29.57
N CYS A 276 -13.56 -8.13 -28.49
CA CYS A 276 -12.39 -9.00 -28.54
C CYS A 276 -12.85 -10.28 -29.21
N ASP A 277 -12.56 -10.40 -30.49
CA ASP A 277 -12.75 -11.64 -31.21
C ASP A 277 -11.62 -12.58 -30.80
N CYS A 278 -11.84 -13.36 -29.73
CA CYS A 278 -10.87 -14.34 -29.22
C CYS A 278 -10.53 -15.43 -30.25
N ALA A 279 -11.20 -15.46 -31.41
CA ALA A 279 -10.84 -16.30 -32.54
C ALA A 279 -9.58 -15.82 -33.27
N VAL A 280 -9.18 -14.56 -33.10
CA VAL A 280 -7.99 -14.00 -33.73
C VAL A 280 -6.86 -14.01 -32.69
N ASN A 281 -5.92 -14.94 -32.85
CA ASN A 281 -4.63 -14.91 -32.15
C ASN A 281 -3.81 -13.71 -32.64
N VAL A 282 -4.18 -12.50 -32.25
CA VAL A 282 -3.28 -11.35 -32.34
C VAL A 282 -2.43 -11.41 -31.08
N LYS A 283 -1.17 -11.81 -31.24
CA LYS A 283 -0.15 -11.48 -30.24
C LYS A 283 0.01 -9.96 -30.25
N ASP A 284 -0.71 -9.27 -29.37
CA ASP A 284 -0.34 -7.93 -28.96
C ASP A 284 0.81 -8.04 -27.95
N GLU A 285 2.00 -8.35 -28.48
CA GLU A 285 3.28 -8.15 -27.79
C GLU A 285 3.90 -6.88 -28.41
N LEU A 286 3.72 -5.74 -27.72
CA LEU A 286 4.59 -4.56 -27.87
C LEU A 286 5.62 -4.58 -26.74
#